data_AF-A0A6P5AJS2-F1
#
_entry.id   AF-A0A6P5AJS2-F1
#
_cell.length_a   1.000
_cell.length_b   1.000
_cell.length_c   1.000
_cell.angle_alpha   90.00
_cell.angle_beta   90.00
_cell.angle_gamma   90.00
#
_symmetry.space_group_name_H-M   'P 1'
#
loop_
_entity.id
_entity.type
_entity.pdbx_description
1 polymer ?
#
loop_
_entity_poly.entity_id
_entity_poly.type
_entity_poly.pdbx_seq_one_letter_code
_entity_poly.pdbx_strand_id
1 'polypeptide(L)'
;MDGENENGRRASTSSENGTSTDRRKSEDREAYVERMRKWYLEMWHSEAKKVKQQGDEMKMIEDSLIDYFTMVAKAGVSWGPLAIAMGLSSIDLAVIRRDCKTIDQQIKWVLMKWRHIMKKKGRSGNVDADSVINCLERNKAYGALKHLNENVLKELGKEWIDTRPAELIEAQTK
;
A
#
# COMPACT_ATOMS: atom_id res chain seq x y z
N MET A 1 27.80 91.47 35.81
CA MET A 1 27.01 90.87 36.90
C MET A 1 26.44 89.55 36.39
N ASP A 2 27.33 88.56 36.37
CA ASP A 2 27.26 87.31 37.14
C ASP A 2 25.94 86.53 37.18
N GLY A 3 26.05 85.28 36.73
CA GLY A 3 25.05 84.23 36.91
C GLY A 3 25.36 82.99 36.08
N GLU A 4 26.53 82.39 36.29
CA GLU A 4 26.89 81.04 35.80
C GLU A 4 26.12 79.93 36.56
N ASN A 5 26.24 78.71 36.01
CA ASN A 5 25.86 77.38 36.52
C ASN A 5 24.41 76.91 36.28
N GLU A 6 24.13 75.66 35.88
CA GLU A 6 24.96 74.46 35.85
C GLU A 6 24.34 73.38 34.95
N ASN A 7 25.24 72.61 34.32
CA ASN A 7 25.10 71.23 33.86
C ASN A 7 23.74 70.52 33.93
N GLY A 8 23.31 70.04 32.76
CA GLY A 8 22.32 68.99 32.63
C GLY A 8 22.43 68.22 31.32
N ARG A 9 23.60 67.60 31.06
CA ARG A 9 23.71 66.51 30.08
C ARG A 9 22.62 65.48 30.40
N ARG A 10 21.65 65.27 29.52
CA ARG A 10 20.90 64.01 29.48
C ARG A 10 21.29 63.25 28.22
N ALA A 11 22.09 62.22 28.49
CA ALA A 11 22.50 61.22 27.53
C ALA A 11 21.30 60.60 26.80
N SER A 12 21.57 60.19 25.57
CA SER A 12 20.76 59.31 24.74
C SER A 12 20.14 58.17 25.56
N THR A 13 18.84 57.98 25.43
CA THR A 13 18.24 56.65 25.49
C THR A 13 17.33 56.47 24.29
N SER A 14 17.93 56.27 23.12
CA SER A 14 17.36 55.31 22.16
C SER A 14 17.37 53.95 22.85
N SER A 15 16.35 53.69 23.69
CA SER A 15 16.14 52.38 24.30
C SER A 15 15.50 51.51 23.23
N GLU A 16 16.32 50.71 22.57
CA GLU A 16 15.95 49.53 21.82
C GLU A 16 15.11 48.59 22.69
N ASN A 17 13.80 48.82 22.78
CA ASN A 17 12.85 47.89 23.41
C ASN A 17 12.03 47.14 22.36
N GLY A 18 12.64 46.81 21.21
CA GLY A 18 12.04 45.97 20.17
C GLY A 18 12.51 44.51 20.20
N THR A 19 13.44 44.12 21.07
CA THR A 19 14.21 42.87 20.88
C THR A 19 13.78 41.70 21.77
N SER A 20 13.10 41.92 22.89
CA SER A 20 12.80 40.82 23.85
C SER A 20 11.45 40.14 23.60
N THR A 21 10.41 40.90 23.32
CA THR A 21 9.07 40.35 23.03
C THR A 21 8.97 39.74 21.63
N ASP A 22 9.67 40.32 20.66
CA ASP A 22 9.72 39.79 19.29
C ASP A 22 10.61 38.55 19.18
N ARG A 23 11.73 38.47 19.94
CA ARG A 23 12.52 37.24 20.04
C ARG A 23 11.74 36.09 20.67
N ARG A 24 11.00 36.32 21.77
CA ARG A 24 10.18 35.25 22.37
C ARG A 24 9.07 34.76 21.43
N LYS A 25 8.40 35.69 20.72
CA LYS A 25 7.40 35.32 19.71
C LYS A 25 8.02 34.60 18.50
N SER A 26 9.24 34.95 18.09
CA SER A 26 9.94 34.25 17.00
C SER A 26 10.41 32.85 17.43
N GLU A 27 10.94 32.71 18.66
CA GLU A 27 11.32 31.42 19.25
C GLU A 27 10.11 30.48 19.41
N ASP A 28 8.95 31.00 19.85
CA ASP A 28 7.71 30.23 19.92
C ASP A 28 7.19 29.80 18.54
N ARG A 29 7.38 30.66 17.53
CA ARG A 29 7.01 30.37 16.13
C ARG A 29 7.94 29.33 15.52
N GLU A 30 9.25 29.44 15.74
CA GLU A 30 10.25 28.48 15.30
C GLU A 30 10.05 27.11 15.96
N ALA A 31 9.79 27.08 17.27
CA ALA A 31 9.46 25.86 17.99
C ALA A 31 8.17 25.21 17.47
N TYR A 32 7.14 26.01 17.14
CA TYR A 32 5.92 25.49 16.52
C TYR A 32 6.18 24.92 15.12
N VAL A 33 6.93 25.63 14.27
CA VAL A 33 7.29 25.16 12.91
C VAL A 33 8.09 23.87 12.98
N GLU A 34 9.08 23.77 13.89
CA GLU A 34 9.88 22.55 14.04
C GLU A 34 9.06 21.38 14.59
N ARG A 35 8.10 21.60 15.49
CA ARG A 35 7.12 20.57 15.91
C ARG A 35 6.28 20.08 14.73
N MET A 36 5.74 21.00 13.92
CA MET A 36 4.96 20.64 12.74
C MET A 36 5.79 19.90 11.71
N ARG A 37 7.04 20.31 11.47
CA ARG A 37 7.97 19.62 10.58
C ARG A 37 8.23 18.19 11.05
N LYS A 38 8.50 17.97 12.34
CA LYS A 38 8.65 16.62 12.92
C LYS A 38 7.39 15.78 12.72
N TRP A 39 6.22 16.34 13.02
CA TRP A 39 4.95 15.65 12.83
C TRP A 39 4.71 15.24 11.37
N TYR A 40 4.97 16.15 10.42
CA TYR A 40 4.86 15.86 9.00
C TYR A 40 5.83 14.75 8.56
N LEU A 41 7.08 14.79 9.02
CA LEU A 41 8.07 13.74 8.71
C LEU A 41 7.62 12.37 9.25
N GLU A 42 7.13 12.31 10.47
CA GLU A 42 6.58 11.10 11.07
C GLU A 42 5.38 10.56 10.28
N MET A 43 4.47 11.45 9.88
CA MET A 43 3.34 11.12 9.01
C MET A 43 3.82 10.54 7.67
N TRP A 44 4.75 11.19 6.99
CA TRP A 44 5.32 10.72 5.72
C TRP A 44 6.03 9.37 5.86
N HIS A 45 6.82 9.17 6.92
CA HIS A 45 7.46 7.88 7.18
C HIS A 45 6.45 6.77 7.46
N SER A 46 5.37 7.08 8.18
CA SER A 46 4.26 6.15 8.42
C SER A 46 3.54 5.77 7.13
N GLU A 47 3.26 6.75 6.25
CA GLU A 47 2.67 6.49 4.93
C GLU A 47 3.59 5.64 4.04
N ALA A 48 4.88 5.97 3.98
CA ALA A 48 5.85 5.19 3.22
C ALA A 48 5.94 3.74 3.72
N LYS A 49 5.90 3.53 5.05
CA LYS A 49 5.89 2.20 5.67
C LYS A 49 4.63 1.42 5.28
N LYS A 50 3.46 2.05 5.29
CA LYS A 50 2.19 1.43 4.86
C LYS A 50 2.22 1.04 3.38
N VAL A 51 2.70 1.92 2.51
CA VAL A 51 2.82 1.63 1.06
C VAL A 51 3.78 0.47 0.82
N LYS A 52 4.92 0.45 1.51
CA LYS A 52 5.87 -0.67 1.43
C LYS A 52 5.24 -1.98 1.90
N GLN A 53 4.59 -1.98 3.06
CA GLN A 53 3.91 -3.15 3.59
C GLN A 53 2.87 -3.68 2.60
N GLN A 54 2.01 -2.81 2.03
CA GLN A 54 1.05 -3.22 1.00
C GLN A 54 1.73 -3.82 -0.24
N GLY A 55 2.88 -3.28 -0.64
CA GLY A 55 3.69 -3.83 -1.74
C GLY A 55 4.23 -5.22 -1.43
N ASP A 56 4.76 -5.41 -0.21
CA ASP A 56 5.30 -6.69 0.25
C ASP A 56 4.21 -7.76 0.37
N GLU A 57 3.04 -7.42 0.94
CA GLU A 57 1.87 -8.30 1.02
C GLU A 57 1.40 -8.75 -0.36
N MET A 58 1.28 -7.79 -1.30
CA MET A 58 0.85 -8.09 -2.66
C MET A 58 1.84 -9.00 -3.38
N LYS A 59 3.14 -8.81 -3.14
CA LYS A 59 4.19 -9.65 -3.71
C LYS A 59 4.09 -11.09 -3.19
N MET A 60 3.84 -11.29 -1.88
CA MET A 60 3.66 -12.64 -1.32
C MET A 60 2.45 -13.37 -1.93
N ILE A 61 1.34 -12.67 -2.14
CA ILE A 61 0.17 -13.24 -2.83
C ILE A 61 0.50 -13.57 -4.29
N GLU A 62 1.19 -12.69 -5.00
CA GLU A 62 1.60 -12.89 -6.39
C GLU A 62 2.51 -14.12 -6.52
N ASP A 63 3.56 -14.22 -5.70
CA ASP A 63 4.51 -15.33 -5.69
C ASP A 63 3.80 -16.66 -5.35
N SER A 64 2.92 -16.68 -4.35
CA SER A 64 2.17 -17.90 -4.00
C SER A 64 1.17 -18.33 -5.08
N LEU A 65 0.55 -17.38 -5.81
CA LEU A 65 -0.30 -17.73 -6.96
C LEU A 65 0.52 -18.29 -8.13
N ILE A 66 1.73 -17.77 -8.35
CA ILE A 66 2.66 -18.30 -9.34
C ILE A 66 3.01 -19.76 -9.00
N ASP A 67 3.34 -20.03 -7.74
CA ASP A 67 3.67 -21.38 -7.27
C ASP A 67 2.49 -22.33 -7.45
N TYR A 68 1.28 -21.91 -7.05
CA TYR A 68 0.06 -22.68 -7.25
C TYR A 68 -0.14 -23.05 -8.73
N PHE A 69 -0.14 -22.07 -9.64
CA PHE A 69 -0.38 -22.33 -11.06
C PHE A 69 0.74 -23.10 -11.73
N THR A 70 1.98 -22.96 -11.24
CA THR A 70 3.11 -23.77 -11.71
C THR A 70 2.94 -25.24 -11.30
N MET A 71 2.47 -25.49 -10.08
CA MET A 71 2.17 -26.83 -9.58
C MET A 71 1.02 -27.48 -10.37
N VAL A 72 -0.12 -26.80 -10.49
CA VAL A 72 -1.33 -27.41 -11.10
C VAL A 72 -1.27 -27.49 -12.63
N ALA A 73 -0.40 -26.73 -13.30
CA ALA A 73 -0.19 -26.84 -14.74
C ALA A 73 0.30 -28.23 -15.17
N LYS A 74 1.06 -28.92 -14.31
CA LYS A 74 1.49 -30.31 -14.56
C LYS A 74 0.31 -31.28 -14.63
N ALA A 75 -0.79 -30.95 -13.96
CA ALA A 75 -2.05 -31.71 -13.99
C ALA A 75 -3.02 -31.19 -15.08
N GLY A 76 -2.57 -30.32 -15.98
CA GLY A 76 -3.40 -29.76 -17.06
C GLY A 76 -4.32 -28.60 -16.66
N VAL A 77 -4.25 -28.12 -15.41
CA VAL A 77 -5.04 -26.98 -14.96
C VAL A 77 -4.42 -25.67 -15.48
N SER A 78 -5.21 -24.87 -16.18
CA SER A 78 -4.78 -23.58 -16.74
C SER A 78 -5.26 -22.41 -15.88
N TRP A 79 -4.48 -21.32 -15.86
CA TRP A 79 -4.89 -20.03 -15.30
C TRP A 79 -5.94 -19.30 -16.14
N GLY A 80 -6.15 -19.71 -17.40
CA GLY A 80 -7.03 -19.05 -18.35
C GLY A 80 -8.47 -18.83 -17.85
N PRO A 81 -9.17 -19.86 -17.32
CA PRO A 81 -10.52 -19.70 -16.77
C PRO A 81 -10.59 -18.65 -15.65
N LEU A 82 -9.59 -18.62 -14.76
CA LEU A 82 -9.53 -17.61 -13.70
C LEU A 82 -9.34 -16.20 -14.29
N ALA A 83 -8.44 -16.03 -15.26
CA ALA A 83 -8.22 -14.73 -15.90
C ALA A 83 -9.49 -14.17 -16.57
N ILE A 84 -10.28 -15.02 -17.23
CA ILE A 84 -11.59 -14.62 -17.79
C ILE A 84 -12.54 -14.20 -16.67
N ALA A 85 -12.61 -14.97 -15.59
CA ALA A 85 -13.46 -14.68 -14.44
C ALA A 85 -13.06 -13.35 -13.73
N MET A 86 -11.77 -13.01 -13.75
CA MET A 86 -11.23 -11.73 -13.32
C MET A 86 -11.56 -10.58 -14.29
N GLY A 87 -12.11 -10.88 -15.47
CA GLY A 87 -12.58 -9.90 -16.46
C GLY A 87 -11.60 -9.61 -17.60
N LEU A 88 -10.57 -10.43 -17.79
CA LEU A 88 -9.71 -10.34 -18.97
C LEU A 88 -10.44 -10.90 -20.20
N SER A 89 -10.19 -10.29 -21.36
CA SER A 89 -10.77 -10.75 -22.63
C SER A 89 -10.01 -11.95 -23.20
N SER A 90 -10.63 -12.71 -24.11
CA SER A 90 -9.97 -13.77 -24.86
C SER A 90 -8.74 -13.28 -25.65
N ILE A 91 -8.78 -12.02 -26.12
CA ILE A 91 -7.65 -11.37 -26.80
C ILE A 91 -6.50 -11.15 -25.82
N ASP A 92 -6.77 -10.66 -24.60
CA ASP A 92 -5.73 -10.49 -23.57
C ASP A 92 -5.05 -11.83 -23.27
N LEU A 93 -5.83 -12.92 -23.13
CA LEU A 93 -5.30 -14.26 -22.91
C LEU A 93 -4.40 -14.72 -24.06
N ALA A 94 -4.80 -14.49 -25.31
CA ALA A 94 -4.01 -14.86 -26.49
C ALA A 94 -2.67 -14.11 -26.54
N VAL A 95 -2.70 -12.80 -26.26
CA VAL A 95 -1.48 -11.96 -26.19
C VAL A 95 -0.56 -12.45 -25.08
N ILE A 96 -1.08 -12.70 -23.87
CA ILE A 96 -0.28 -13.19 -22.73
C ILE A 96 0.37 -14.54 -23.08
N ARG A 97 -0.37 -15.49 -23.67
CA ARG A 97 0.20 -16.80 -24.08
C ARG A 97 1.26 -16.68 -25.17
N ARG A 98 1.11 -15.71 -26.09
CA ARG A 98 2.06 -15.48 -27.17
C ARG A 98 3.37 -14.88 -26.64
N ASP A 99 3.25 -13.86 -25.80
CA ASP A 99 4.36 -12.98 -25.41
C ASP A 99 5.07 -13.44 -24.12
N CYS A 100 4.40 -14.19 -23.25
CA CYS A 100 4.97 -14.71 -22.01
C CYS A 100 5.22 -16.23 -22.15
N LYS A 101 6.48 -16.65 -21.96
CA LYS A 101 6.90 -18.05 -22.19
C LYS A 101 6.78 -18.92 -20.95
N THR A 102 6.80 -18.33 -19.76
CA THR A 102 6.70 -19.06 -18.48
C THR A 102 5.36 -18.79 -17.80
N ILE A 103 4.92 -19.73 -16.95
CA ILE A 103 3.72 -19.55 -16.12
C ILE A 103 3.88 -18.32 -15.21
N ASP A 104 5.05 -18.15 -14.59
CA ASP A 104 5.40 -16.97 -13.81
C ASP A 104 5.07 -15.66 -14.56
N GLN A 105 5.64 -15.49 -15.76
CA GLN A 105 5.37 -14.30 -16.59
C GLN A 105 3.88 -14.16 -16.91
N GLN A 106 3.20 -15.25 -17.25
CA GLN A 106 1.78 -15.22 -17.59
C GLN A 106 0.92 -14.76 -16.41
N ILE A 107 1.15 -15.30 -15.20
CA ILE A 107 0.41 -14.92 -13.99
C ILE A 107 0.68 -13.46 -13.60
N LYS A 108 1.94 -13.00 -13.67
CA LYS A 108 2.30 -11.59 -13.45
C LYS A 108 1.52 -10.65 -14.38
N TRP A 109 1.45 -10.99 -15.66
CA TRP A 109 0.68 -10.20 -16.64
C TRP A 109 -0.83 -10.26 -16.41
N VAL A 110 -1.38 -11.41 -16.02
CA VAL A 110 -2.79 -11.54 -15.65
C VAL A 110 -3.13 -10.61 -14.48
N LEU A 111 -2.35 -10.66 -13.40
CA LEU A 111 -2.57 -9.83 -12.22
C LEU A 111 -2.38 -8.35 -12.54
N MET A 112 -1.35 -7.99 -13.32
CA MET A 112 -1.14 -6.61 -13.75
C MET A 112 -2.32 -6.07 -14.58
N LYS A 113 -2.80 -6.86 -15.55
CA LYS A 113 -3.93 -6.46 -16.39
C LYS A 113 -5.22 -6.35 -15.59
N TRP A 114 -5.47 -7.30 -14.68
CA TRP A 114 -6.60 -7.23 -13.76
C TRP A 114 -6.54 -5.97 -12.88
N ARG A 115 -5.40 -5.67 -12.24
CA ARG A 115 -5.20 -4.44 -11.46
C ARG A 115 -5.57 -3.19 -12.27
N HIS A 116 -5.17 -3.13 -13.54
CA HIS A 116 -5.51 -2.04 -14.45
C HIS A 116 -7.03 -1.93 -14.72
N ILE A 117 -7.70 -3.06 -14.95
CA ILE A 117 -9.16 -3.12 -15.12
C ILE A 117 -9.88 -2.59 -13.87
N MET A 118 -9.42 -2.99 -12.68
CA MET A 118 -10.04 -2.58 -11.42
C MET A 118 -9.92 -1.07 -11.17
N LYS A 119 -8.75 -0.48 -11.48
CA LYS A 119 -8.54 0.98 -11.40
C LYS A 119 -9.46 1.73 -12.37
N LYS A 120 -9.60 1.24 -13.61
CA LYS A 120 -10.50 1.86 -14.61
C LYS A 120 -11.98 1.81 -14.21
N LYS A 121 -12.40 0.80 -13.47
CA LYS A 121 -13.80 0.65 -12.99
C LYS A 121 -14.13 1.56 -11.79
N GLY A 122 -13.28 2.52 -11.47
CA GLY A 122 -13.56 3.50 -10.41
C GLY A 122 -13.40 2.97 -8.99
N ARG A 123 -12.74 1.81 -8.79
CA ARG A 123 -12.20 1.50 -7.46
C ARG A 123 -11.03 2.47 -7.22
N SER A 124 -11.34 3.57 -6.53
CA SER A 124 -10.39 4.63 -6.14
C SER A 124 -9.41 4.18 -5.04
N GLY A 125 -9.60 2.99 -4.46
CA GLY A 125 -8.70 2.39 -3.49
C GLY A 125 -7.51 1.65 -4.11
N ASN A 126 -6.43 1.50 -3.34
CA ASN A 126 -5.31 0.63 -3.69
C ASN A 126 -5.83 -0.80 -3.95
N VAL A 127 -5.50 -1.36 -5.12
CA VAL A 127 -5.76 -2.77 -5.41
C VAL A 127 -4.68 -3.58 -4.69
N ASP A 128 -5.04 -4.08 -3.52
CA ASP A 128 -4.17 -4.74 -2.54
C ASP A 128 -4.38 -6.26 -2.48
N ALA A 129 -3.68 -6.93 -1.56
CA ALA A 129 -3.79 -8.37 -1.33
C ALA A 129 -5.23 -8.80 -1.05
N ASP A 130 -5.98 -8.04 -0.25
CA ASP A 130 -7.38 -8.34 0.07
C ASP A 130 -8.27 -8.26 -1.16
N SER A 131 -7.99 -7.33 -2.07
CA SER A 131 -8.68 -7.23 -3.34
C SER A 131 -8.52 -8.50 -4.20
N VAL A 132 -7.36 -9.16 -4.14
CA VAL A 132 -7.11 -10.43 -4.85
C VAL A 132 -7.89 -11.56 -4.20
N ILE A 133 -7.80 -11.70 -2.88
CA ILE A 133 -8.49 -12.75 -2.11
C ILE A 133 -10.00 -12.69 -2.37
N ASN A 134 -10.59 -11.50 -2.22
CA ASN A 134 -12.00 -11.25 -2.53
C ASN A 134 -12.36 -11.61 -3.99
N CYS A 135 -11.44 -11.40 -4.94
CA CYS A 135 -11.66 -11.75 -6.33
C CYS A 135 -11.68 -13.27 -6.53
N LEU A 136 -10.75 -13.99 -5.89
CA LEU A 136 -10.67 -15.44 -5.94
C LEU A 136 -11.92 -16.08 -5.31
N GLU A 137 -12.41 -15.55 -4.19
CA GLU A 137 -13.63 -16.01 -3.52
C GLU A 137 -14.86 -15.89 -4.42
N ARG A 138 -15.08 -14.70 -4.99
CA ARG A 138 -16.21 -14.45 -5.90
C ARG A 138 -16.21 -15.38 -7.11
N ASN A 139 -15.01 -15.74 -7.58
CA ASN A 139 -14.82 -16.62 -8.73
C ASN A 139 -14.68 -18.10 -8.34
N LYS A 140 -14.89 -18.44 -7.06
CA LYS A 140 -14.84 -19.83 -6.55
C LYS A 140 -13.50 -20.51 -6.87
N ALA A 141 -12.41 -19.77 -6.85
CA ALA A 141 -11.05 -20.26 -7.11
C ALA A 141 -10.48 -20.96 -5.86
N TYR A 142 -11.21 -21.96 -5.35
CA TYR A 142 -10.95 -22.58 -4.05
C TYR A 142 -9.59 -23.26 -3.96
N GLY A 143 -9.08 -23.85 -5.05
CA GLY A 143 -7.74 -24.44 -5.07
C GLY A 143 -6.65 -23.39 -4.82
N ALA A 144 -6.77 -22.21 -5.44
CA ALA A 144 -5.85 -21.10 -5.23
C ALA A 144 -6.00 -20.51 -3.81
N LEU A 145 -7.24 -20.35 -3.33
CA LEU A 145 -7.51 -19.86 -1.96
C LEU A 145 -6.95 -20.79 -0.89
N LYS A 146 -7.15 -22.10 -1.04
CA LYS A 146 -6.57 -23.11 -0.15
C LYS A 146 -5.06 -23.03 -0.14
N HIS A 147 -4.43 -22.94 -1.31
CA HIS A 147 -2.99 -22.81 -1.42
C HIS A 147 -2.47 -21.52 -0.76
N LEU A 148 -3.13 -20.38 -0.96
CA LEU A 148 -2.79 -19.13 -0.29
C LEU A 148 -2.91 -19.27 1.23
N ASN A 149 -3.97 -19.91 1.72
CA ASN A 149 -4.21 -20.10 3.15
C ASN A 149 -3.14 -20.97 3.83
N GLU A 150 -2.67 -22.00 3.12
CA GLU A 150 -1.64 -22.91 3.60
C GLU A 150 -0.24 -22.28 3.62
N ASN A 151 0.04 -21.32 2.72
CA ASN A 151 1.40 -20.81 2.51
C ASN A 151 1.63 -19.38 2.97
N VAL A 152 0.66 -18.47 2.84
CA VAL A 152 0.91 -17.02 3.03
C VAL A 152 -0.13 -16.28 3.87
N LEU A 153 -1.41 -16.65 3.87
CA LEU A 153 -2.44 -15.82 4.54
C LEU A 153 -2.22 -15.72 6.06
N LYS A 154 -1.81 -16.80 6.71
CA LYS A 154 -1.50 -16.80 8.15
C LYS A 154 -0.36 -15.84 8.50
N GLU A 155 0.68 -15.80 7.67
CA GLU A 155 1.81 -14.87 7.86
C GLU A 155 1.39 -13.42 7.67
N LEU A 156 0.43 -13.18 6.77
CA LEU A 156 -0.16 -11.86 6.53
C LEU A 156 -1.21 -11.46 7.57
N GLY A 157 -1.49 -12.29 8.58
CA GLY A 157 -2.57 -12.06 9.55
C GLY A 157 -3.95 -12.02 8.91
N LYS A 158 -4.14 -12.69 7.77
CA LYS A 158 -5.39 -12.79 7.02
C LYS A 158 -6.02 -14.16 7.28
N GLU A 159 -7.34 -14.17 7.46
CA GLU A 159 -8.10 -15.40 7.66
C GLU A 159 -8.95 -15.68 6.43
N TRP A 160 -8.90 -16.91 5.92
CA TRP A 160 -9.80 -17.41 4.91
C TRP A 160 -10.57 -18.61 5.46
N ILE A 161 -11.90 -18.54 5.38
CA ILE A 161 -12.79 -19.62 5.79
C ILE A 161 -13.29 -20.32 4.53
N ASP A 162 -13.07 -21.63 4.44
CA ASP A 162 -13.59 -22.42 3.34
C ASP A 162 -15.11 -22.51 3.43
N THR A 163 -15.80 -21.74 2.59
CA THR A 163 -17.27 -21.66 2.58
C THR A 163 -17.92 -22.72 1.68
N ARG A 164 -17.15 -23.70 1.18
CA ARG A 164 -17.72 -24.82 0.42
C ARG A 164 -18.60 -25.70 1.33
N PRO A 165 -19.65 -26.33 0.80
CA PRO A 165 -20.39 -27.37 1.52
C PRO A 165 -19.44 -28.43 2.10
N ALA A 166 -19.67 -28.84 3.36
CA ALA A 166 -18.80 -29.79 4.07
C ALA A 166 -18.60 -31.11 3.30
N GLU A 167 -19.62 -31.55 2.58
CA GLU A 167 -19.61 -32.75 1.72
C GLU A 167 -18.53 -32.68 0.62
N LEU A 168 -18.27 -31.49 0.07
CA LEU A 168 -17.23 -31.28 -0.94
C LEU A 168 -15.83 -31.16 -0.32
N ILE A 169 -15.74 -30.80 0.96
CA ILE A 169 -14.48 -30.70 1.70
C ILE A 169 -14.02 -32.11 2.08
N GLU A 170 -14.92 -32.92 2.63
CA GLU A 170 -14.64 -34.31 3.05
C GLU A 170 -14.25 -35.22 1.88
N ALA A 171 -14.82 -35.00 0.68
CA ALA A 171 -14.49 -35.74 -0.53
C ALA A 171 -13.07 -35.51 -1.05
N GLN A 172 -12.37 -34.46 -0.58
CA GLN A 172 -10.98 -34.15 -0.97
C GLN A 172 -9.94 -34.58 0.07
N THR A 173 -10.38 -35.05 1.24
CA THR A 173 -9.54 -35.54 2.34
C THR A 173 -9.47 -37.07 2.43
N LYS A 174 -10.16 -37.79 1.53
CA LYS A 174 -10.07 -39.24 1.35
C LYS A 174 -9.27 -39.57 0.09
#